data_AF-A0A3N5J4R5-F1
#
_entry.id   AF-A0A3N5J4R5-F1
#
_cell.length_a   1.000
_cell.length_b   1.000
_cell.length_c   1.000
_cell.angle_alpha   90.00
_cell.angle_beta   90.00
_cell.angle_gamma   90.00
#
_symmetry.space_group_name_H-M   'P 1'
#
loop_
_entity.id
_entity.type
_entity.pdbx_description
1 polymer ?
#
loop_
_entity_poly.entity_id
_entity_poly.type
_entity_poly.pdbx_seq_one_letter_code
_entity_poly.pdbx_strand_id
1 'polypeptide(L)'
;CWDVSFPAVAQKLAQQGAEIIFLPIWGGIPTLVRARAIENQVYIVTSSYDIESGVFDWEGNLLVQATAESPVSVITLDLNHKKEWPWLGDFKSRIPREQPSRQAVVDAEEN
;
A
#
# COMPACT_ATOMS: atom_id res chain seq x y z
N CYS A 1 -8.11 -8.51 -7.98
CA CYS A 1 -7.27 -7.77 -8.97
C CYS A 1 -7.74 -6.32 -9.10
N TRP A 2 -9.04 -6.09 -9.25
CA TRP A 2 -9.62 -4.74 -9.34
C TRP A 2 -9.64 -3.98 -8.00
N ASP A 3 -9.33 -4.67 -6.89
CA ASP A 3 -9.32 -4.13 -5.53
C ASP A 3 -8.38 -2.91 -5.38
N VAL A 4 -7.33 -2.82 -6.21
CA VAL A 4 -6.42 -1.66 -6.27
C VAL A 4 -7.16 -0.36 -6.62
N SER A 5 -8.26 -0.44 -7.36
CA SER A 5 -9.08 0.70 -7.75
C SER A 5 -9.83 1.31 -6.56
N PHE A 6 -10.02 0.54 -5.48
CA PHE A 6 -10.79 0.96 -4.31
C PHE A 6 -9.86 1.21 -3.10
N PRO A 7 -9.62 2.47 -2.71
CA PRO A 7 -8.72 2.80 -1.60
C PRO A 7 -9.13 2.14 -0.28
N ALA A 8 -10.44 2.01 -0.05
CA ALA A 8 -11.01 1.44 1.17
C ALA A 8 -10.51 0.02 1.48
N VAL A 9 -10.15 -0.78 0.45
CA VAL A 9 -9.64 -2.14 0.66
C VAL A 9 -8.27 -2.12 1.32
N ALA A 10 -7.32 -1.37 0.74
CA ALA A 10 -5.97 -1.25 1.29
C ALA A 10 -5.99 -0.56 2.66
N GLN A 11 -6.85 0.45 2.81
CA GLN A 11 -7.07 1.15 4.07
C GLN A 11 -7.53 0.22 5.18
N LYS A 12 -8.53 -0.61 4.93
CA LYS A 12 -9.08 -1.52 5.95
C LYS A 12 -8.06 -2.58 6.36
N LEU A 13 -7.28 -3.10 5.42
CA LEU A 13 -6.17 -4.03 5.73
C LEU A 13 -5.09 -3.36 6.59
N ALA A 14 -4.67 -2.15 6.22
CA ALA A 14 -3.65 -1.39 6.97
C ALA A 14 -4.14 -1.04 8.39
N GLN A 15 -5.40 -0.64 8.54
CA GLN A 15 -6.04 -0.38 9.85
C GLN A 15 -6.08 -1.63 10.74
N GLN A 16 -6.12 -2.83 10.14
CA GLN A 16 -6.04 -4.11 10.86
C GLN A 16 -4.60 -4.51 11.21
N GLY A 17 -3.61 -3.66 10.91
CA GLY A 17 -2.20 -3.89 11.23
C GLY A 17 -1.39 -4.50 10.09
N ALA A 18 -1.93 -4.55 8.86
CA ALA A 18 -1.14 -5.01 7.72
C ALA A 18 0.05 -4.06 7.47
N GLU A 19 1.25 -4.62 7.39
CA GLU A 19 2.46 -3.88 7.00
C GLU A 19 2.89 -4.17 5.56
N ILE A 20 2.37 -5.27 5.00
CA ILE A 20 2.54 -5.71 3.62
C ILE A 20 1.17 -6.09 3.06
N ILE A 21 0.87 -5.63 1.85
CA ILE A 21 -0.32 -6.04 1.09
C ILE A 21 0.14 -6.76 -0.17
N PHE A 22 -0.27 -8.02 -0.33
CA PHE A 22 -0.06 -8.79 -1.55
C PHE A 22 -1.20 -8.51 -2.54
N LEU A 23 -0.84 -8.03 -3.72
CA LEU A 23 -1.74 -7.61 -4.79
C LEU A 23 -1.46 -8.43 -6.07
N PRO A 24 -1.92 -9.69 -6.15
CA PRO A 24 -1.94 -10.42 -7.41
C PRO A 24 -2.93 -9.74 -8.38
N ILE A 25 -2.43 -9.31 -9.56
CA ILE A 25 -3.17 -8.45 -10.48
C ILE A 25 -2.77 -8.73 -11.92
N TRP A 26 -3.72 -8.88 -12.84
CA TRP A 26 -3.37 -9.09 -14.25
C TRP A 26 -2.69 -7.85 -14.87
N GLY A 27 -3.33 -6.70 -14.69
CA GLY A 27 -2.90 -5.40 -15.16
C GLY A 27 -3.73 -4.31 -14.46
N GLY A 28 -3.33 -3.05 -14.60
CA GLY A 28 -4.00 -1.94 -13.91
C GLY A 28 -3.29 -0.62 -14.13
N ILE A 29 -3.57 0.34 -13.25
CA ILE A 29 -2.95 1.67 -13.27
C ILE A 29 -1.82 1.67 -12.23
N PRO A 30 -0.53 1.68 -12.61
CA PRO A 30 0.59 1.63 -11.67
C PRO A 30 0.56 2.75 -10.62
N THR A 31 0.06 3.93 -11.00
CA THR A 31 -0.13 5.07 -10.09
C THR A 31 -1.01 4.71 -8.89
N LEU A 32 -2.04 3.88 -9.08
CA LEU A 32 -2.90 3.45 -7.98
C LEU A 32 -2.15 2.49 -7.05
N VAL A 33 -1.34 1.57 -7.57
CA VAL A 33 -0.49 0.69 -6.73
C VAL A 33 0.39 1.53 -5.81
N ARG A 34 1.07 2.54 -6.37
CA ARG A 34 1.92 3.45 -5.60
C ARG A 34 1.10 4.26 -4.59
N ALA A 35 -0.08 4.76 -4.99
CA ALA A 35 -0.96 5.49 -4.09
C ALA A 35 -1.42 4.64 -2.89
N ARG A 36 -1.77 3.37 -3.09
CA ARG A 36 -2.16 2.45 -1.99
C ARG A 36 -1.02 2.23 -1.01
N ALA A 37 0.23 2.20 -1.48
CA ALA A 37 1.40 2.09 -0.60
C ALA A 37 1.63 3.37 0.20
N ILE A 38 1.55 4.54 -0.47
CA ILE A 38 1.77 5.86 0.14
C ILE A 38 0.68 6.20 1.15
N GLU A 39 -0.60 6.13 0.79
CA GLU A 39 -1.69 6.61 1.66
C GLU A 39 -1.83 5.75 2.94
N ASN A 40 -1.38 4.49 2.89
CA ASN A 40 -1.48 3.55 4.00
C ASN A 40 -0.14 3.32 4.72
N GLN A 41 0.97 3.84 4.18
CA GLN A 41 2.33 3.65 4.71
C GLN A 41 2.68 2.16 4.90
N VAL A 42 2.41 1.35 3.87
CA VAL A 42 2.65 -0.10 3.83
C VAL A 42 3.46 -0.49 2.60
N TYR A 43 4.09 -1.65 2.64
CA TYR A 43 4.64 -2.26 1.44
C TYR A 43 3.53 -2.86 0.59
N ILE A 44 3.67 -2.78 -0.73
CA ILE A 44 2.80 -3.51 -1.66
C ILE A 44 3.63 -4.44 -2.53
N VAL A 45 3.20 -5.69 -2.61
CA VAL A 45 3.83 -6.72 -3.45
C VAL A 45 2.89 -7.06 -4.59
N THR A 46 3.30 -6.78 -5.82
CA THR A 46 2.53 -7.11 -7.02
C THR A 46 3.09 -8.34 -7.71
N SER A 47 2.18 -9.15 -8.24
CA SER A 47 2.49 -10.20 -9.21
C SER A 47 1.55 -9.99 -10.39
N SER A 48 2.12 -9.64 -11.55
CA SER A 48 1.38 -9.10 -12.68
C SER A 48 1.96 -9.41 -14.07
N TYR A 49 1.08 -9.32 -15.08
CA TYR A 49 1.43 -9.49 -16.48
C TYR A 49 1.69 -8.15 -17.19
N ASP A 50 0.85 -7.13 -16.93
CA ASP A 50 0.88 -5.86 -17.69
C ASP A 50 1.50 -4.68 -16.93
N ILE A 51 1.67 -4.80 -15.61
CA ILE A 51 2.36 -3.80 -14.77
C ILE A 51 3.54 -4.43 -14.05
N GLU A 52 4.33 -3.62 -13.35
CA GLU A 52 5.52 -4.10 -12.66
C GLU A 52 5.15 -5.18 -11.63
N SER A 53 5.78 -6.36 -11.74
CA SER A 53 5.78 -7.39 -10.70
C SER A 53 6.90 -7.10 -9.73
N GLY A 54 6.61 -6.60 -8.53
CA GLY A 54 7.65 -6.12 -7.64
C GLY A 54 7.16 -5.69 -6.28
N VAL A 55 8.07 -5.07 -5.53
CA VAL A 55 7.79 -4.57 -4.18
C VAL A 55 7.89 -3.06 -4.17
N PHE A 56 6.81 -2.41 -3.71
CA PHE A 56 6.72 -0.97 -3.54
C PHE A 56 6.84 -0.59 -2.07
N ASP A 57 7.61 0.45 -1.75
CA ASP A 57 7.74 0.99 -0.39
C ASP A 57 6.62 1.99 -0.03
N TRP A 58 6.64 2.47 1.20
CA TRP A 58 5.71 3.49 1.73
C TRP A 58 5.81 4.87 1.04
N GLU A 59 6.83 5.10 0.21
CA GLU A 59 7.00 6.27 -0.66
C GLU A 59 6.46 6.01 -2.08
N GLY A 60 6.03 4.79 -2.36
CA GLY A 60 5.60 4.35 -3.68
C GLY A 60 6.76 4.08 -4.63
N ASN A 61 8.00 4.00 -4.14
CA ASN A 61 9.15 3.62 -4.93
C ASN A 61 9.16 2.12 -5.16
N LEU A 62 9.60 1.71 -6.35
CA LEU A 62 9.77 0.29 -6.68
C LEU A 62 11.16 -0.15 -6.21
N LEU A 63 11.21 -1.02 -5.20
CA LEU A 63 12.45 -1.50 -4.59
C LEU A 63 13.10 -2.62 -5.40
N VAL A 64 12.27 -3.53 -5.92
CA VAL A 64 12.70 -4.66 -6.75
C VAL A 64 11.60 -4.99 -7.75
N GLN A 65 12.00 -5.46 -8.92
CA GLN A 65 11.09 -5.83 -10.00
C GLN A 65 11.56 -7.11 -10.69
N ALA A 66 10.63 -8.05 -10.89
CA ALA A 66 10.83 -9.19 -11.75
C ALA A 66 10.75 -8.78 -13.23
N THR A 67 11.68 -9.28 -14.04
CA THR A 67 11.75 -9.04 -15.49
C THR A 67 11.61 -10.36 -16.25
N ALA A 68 11.54 -10.30 -17.58
CA ALA A 68 11.51 -11.51 -18.40
C ALA A 68 12.77 -12.38 -18.22
N GLU A 69 13.92 -11.75 -17.96
CA GLU A 69 15.21 -12.41 -17.74
C GLU A 69 15.36 -12.93 -16.30
N SER A 70 14.74 -12.24 -15.34
CA SER A 70 14.71 -12.63 -13.92
C SER A 70 13.26 -12.66 -13.42
N PRO A 71 12.49 -13.72 -13.74
CA PRO A 71 11.05 -13.79 -13.48
C PRO A 71 10.70 -13.90 -12.00
N VAL A 72 11.68 -14.19 -11.15
CA VAL A 72 11.55 -14.20 -9.69
C VAL A 72 12.50 -13.17 -9.12
N SER A 73 11.97 -12.32 -8.25
CA SER A 73 12.72 -11.31 -7.51
C SER A 73 12.51 -11.49 -6.02
N VAL A 74 13.59 -11.32 -5.25
CA VAL A 74 13.58 -11.52 -3.80
C VAL A 74 14.21 -10.28 -3.15
N ILE A 75 13.58 -9.80 -2.09
CA ILE A 75 14.09 -8.71 -1.24
C ILE A 75 13.84 -9.04 0.22
N THR A 76 14.74 -8.59 1.09
CA THR A 76 14.56 -8.63 2.54
C THR A 76 14.13 -7.24 3.00
N LEU A 77 13.04 -7.16 3.76
CA LEU A 77 12.49 -5.92 4.28
C LEU A 77 12.64 -5.88 5.80
N ASP A 78 13.01 -4.71 6.34
CA ASP A 78 12.91 -4.45 7.77
C ASP A 78 11.58 -3.75 8.09
N LEU A 79 10.66 -4.49 8.70
CA LEU A 79 9.35 -3.97 9.08
C LEU A 79 9.41 -3.03 10.28
N ASN A 80 10.51 -3.03 11.04
CA ASN A 80 10.68 -2.10 12.17
C ASN A 80 11.14 -0.71 11.71
N HIS A 81 11.53 -0.56 10.44
CA HIS A 81 11.93 0.73 9.90
C HIS A 81 10.73 1.69 9.88
N LYS A 82 10.86 2.81 10.59
CA LYS A 82 9.87 3.88 10.60
C LYS A 82 10.29 4.97 9.62
N LYS A 83 9.42 5.26 8.65
CA LYS A 83 9.62 6.39 7.75
C LYS A 83 9.27 7.70 8.46
N GLU A 84 10.29 8.52 8.66
CA GLU A 84 10.13 9.92 9.06
C GLU A 84 10.06 10.82 7.81
N TRP A 85 8.97 11.58 7.69
CA TRP A 85 8.79 12.56 6.63
C TRP A 85 9.28 13.93 7.09
N PRO A 86 10.10 14.66 6.29
CA PRO A 86 10.73 15.91 6.73
C PRO A 86 9.76 16.98 7.26
N TRP A 87 8.52 16.98 6.79
CA TRP A 87 7.47 17.95 7.16
C TRP A 87 6.39 17.39 8.09
N LEU A 88 6.30 16.07 8.27
CA LEU A 88 5.17 15.41 8.94
C LEU A 88 5.60 14.51 10.12
N GLY A 89 6.86 14.08 10.15
CA GLY A 89 7.37 13.05 11.05
C GLY A 89 6.87 11.65 10.67
N ASP A 90 6.62 10.80 11.66
CA ASP A 90 6.03 9.47 11.50
C ASP A 90 4.58 9.56 11.00
N PHE A 91 4.41 9.55 9.66
CA PHE A 91 3.09 9.59 9.04
C PHE A 91 2.24 8.38 9.40
N LYS A 92 2.83 7.18 9.45
CA LYS A 92 2.10 5.92 9.77
C LYS A 92 1.41 6.01 11.13
N SER A 93 2.07 6.61 12.13
CA SER A 93 1.49 6.82 13.47
C SER A 93 0.33 7.82 13.52
N ARG A 94 0.25 8.73 12.55
CA ARG A 94 -0.74 9.81 12.49
C ARG A 94 -2.04 9.37 11.83
N ILE A 95 -1.97 8.39 10.91
CA ILE A 95 -3.13 7.91 10.14
C ILE A 95 -4.37 7.64 11.02
N PRO A 96 -4.29 6.91 12.15
CA PRO A 96 -5.48 6.63 12.96
C PRO A 96 -6.10 7.87 13.62
N ARG A 97 -5.33 8.95 13.79
CA ARG A 97 -5.79 10.21 14.38
C ARG A 97 -6.39 11.16 13.35
N GLU A 98 -5.89 11.12 12.12
CA GLU A 98 -6.31 12.02 11.05
C GLU A 98 -7.46 11.45 10.20
N GLN A 99 -7.63 10.13 10.18
CA GLN A 99 -8.76 9.50 9.52
C GLN A 99 -10.07 9.76 10.28
N PRO A 100 -11.22 9.80 9.58
CA PRO A 100 -12.53 9.85 10.21
C PRO A 100 -12.67 8.74 11.27
N SER A 101 -13.25 9.10 12.42
CA SER A 101 -13.54 8.13 13.45
C SER A 101 -14.53 7.08 12.94
N ARG A 102 -14.46 5.87 13.49
CA ARG A 102 -15.41 4.81 13.13
C ARG A 102 -16.87 5.25 13.32
N GLN A 103 -17.15 6.06 14.34
CA GLN A 103 -18.49 6.61 14.58
C GLN A 103 -18.92 7.52 13.44
N ALA A 104 -18.06 8.44 13.00
CA ALA A 104 -18.36 9.36 11.91
C ALA A 104 -18.65 8.62 10.58
N VAL A 105 -18.02 7.46 10.36
CA VAL A 105 -18.31 6.61 9.20
C VAL A 105 -19.69 5.95 9.34
N VAL A 106 -20.02 5.39 10.51
CA VAL A 106 -21.32 4.75 10.76
C VAL A 106 -22.48 5.76 10.63
N ASP A 107 -22.33 6.95 11.22
CA ASP A 107 -23.34 8.01 11.16
C ASP A 107 -23.62 8.48 9.71
N ALA A 108 -22.61 8.36 8.82
CA ALA A 108 -22.74 8.71 7.42
C ALA A 108 -23.39 7.61 6.55
N GLU A 109 -23.37 6.35 7.00
CA GLU A 109 -24.04 5.23 6.31
C GLU A 109 -25.53 5.11 6.69
N GLU A 110 -25.92 5.66 7.83
CA GLU A 110 -27.30 5.62 8.35
C GLU A 110 -28.20 6.78 7.85
N ASN A 111 -27.64 7.77 7.14
CA ASN A 111 -28.34 8.91 6.54
C ASN A 111 -28.42 8.82 5.02
#